data_AF-A0A840RBT2-F1
#
_entry.id   AF-A0A840RBT2-F1
#
_cell.length_a   1.000
_cell.length_b   1.000
_cell.length_c   1.000
_cell.angle_alpha   90.00
_cell.angle_beta   90.00
_cell.angle_gamma   90.00
#
_symmetry.space_group_name_H-M   'P 1'
#
loop_
_entity.id
_entity.type
_entity.pdbx_description
1 polymer ?
#
loop_
_entity_poly.entity_id
_entity_poly.type
_entity_poly.pdbx_seq_one_letter_code
_entity_poly.pdbx_strand_id
1 'polypeptide(L)'
;MLRRLFSPVLDPLSGLRHAPARRVLLKQIYFTGNEAALLVLLVGFALGGIVVAMLHGQYGQSQEAALRLLASLGFKEISPLLAAIILVARSSSAVASELATMQVHGEIRSLYRMGIPLGGYLIMPRVLGMTVACVGLSFYLAVAAQLGGALLGAGADVTYQVSELDRMLTLEQVLTCMAKAALFGMGTSLLACHVGLRVGPYVTDIPKASSRAVVRGLSAIFVLDFMWSLWLS
;
A
#
# COMPACT_ATOMS: atom_id res chain seq x y z
N MET A 1 -20.98 -27.17 -9.42
CA MET A 1 -20.31 -26.48 -10.56
C MET A 1 -19.64 -25.16 -10.12
N LEU A 2 -20.31 -24.31 -9.33
CA LEU A 2 -19.77 -23.05 -8.76
C LEU A 2 -18.48 -23.20 -7.91
N ARG A 3 -18.29 -24.34 -7.23
CA ARG A 3 -17.13 -24.57 -6.34
C ARG A 3 -15.78 -24.68 -7.08
N ARG A 4 -15.76 -25.06 -8.36
CA ARG A 4 -14.53 -25.15 -9.18
C ARG A 4 -14.12 -23.81 -9.79
N LEU A 5 -15.05 -22.86 -9.90
CA LEU A 5 -14.75 -21.52 -10.42
C LEU A 5 -14.03 -20.67 -9.36
N PHE A 6 -14.35 -20.89 -8.09
CA PHE A 6 -13.77 -20.19 -6.95
C PHE A 6 -12.69 -20.98 -6.20
N SER A 7 -12.43 -22.25 -6.52
CA SER A 7 -11.39 -23.05 -5.84
C SER A 7 -9.99 -22.43 -5.86
N PRO A 8 -9.47 -21.84 -6.97
CA PRO A 8 -8.14 -21.22 -6.93
C PRO A 8 -8.05 -19.98 -6.01
N VAL A 9 -9.20 -19.38 -5.64
CA VAL A 9 -9.29 -18.20 -4.76
C VAL A 9 -9.66 -18.59 -3.31
N LEU A 10 -10.53 -19.60 -3.12
CA LEU A 10 -11.02 -20.03 -1.81
C LEU A 10 -10.09 -21.02 -1.10
N ASP A 11 -9.41 -21.90 -1.84
CA ASP A 11 -8.46 -22.87 -1.27
C ASP A 11 -7.30 -22.17 -0.52
N PRO A 12 -6.68 -21.08 -1.03
CA PRO A 12 -5.66 -20.35 -0.27
C PRO A 12 -6.21 -19.56 0.93
N LEU A 13 -7.47 -19.09 0.89
CA LEU A 13 -8.11 -18.41 2.02
C LEU A 13 -8.38 -19.37 3.20
N SER A 14 -8.68 -20.64 2.91
CA SER A 14 -8.89 -21.66 3.95
C SER A 14 -7.63 -21.90 4.82
N GLY A 15 -6.44 -21.67 4.25
CA GLY A 15 -5.16 -21.79 4.94
C GLY A 15 -4.90 -20.73 6.03
N LEU A 16 -5.65 -19.62 6.03
CA LEU A 16 -5.57 -18.57 7.06
C LEU A 16 -6.09 -19.02 8.43
N ARG A 17 -6.81 -20.14 8.49
CA ARG A 17 -7.28 -20.73 9.76
C ARG A 17 -6.13 -21.29 10.60
N HIS A 18 -4.98 -21.59 10.00
CA HIS A 18 -3.84 -22.12 10.74
C HIS A 18 -3.12 -21.00 11.52
N ALA A 19 -2.91 -21.23 12.81
CA ALA A 19 -2.23 -20.30 13.73
C ALA A 19 -0.93 -19.67 13.18
N PRO A 20 -0.02 -20.39 12.49
CA PRO A 20 1.17 -19.79 11.89
C PRO A 20 0.87 -18.78 10.76
N ALA A 21 -0.10 -19.05 9.89
CA ALA A 21 -0.47 -18.12 8.82
C ALA A 21 -1.04 -16.80 9.38
N ARG A 22 -1.84 -16.88 10.46
CA ARG A 22 -2.34 -15.69 11.16
C ARG A 22 -1.22 -14.86 11.81
N ARG A 23 -0.17 -15.51 12.34
CA ARG A 23 1.00 -14.80 12.87
C ARG A 23 1.73 -14.02 11.77
N VAL A 24 1.90 -14.61 10.59
CA VAL A 24 2.50 -13.91 9.43
C VAL A 24 1.64 -12.71 9.04
N LEU A 25 0.32 -12.88 8.94
CA LEU A 25 -0.60 -11.79 8.62
C LEU A 25 -0.48 -10.63 9.61
N LEU A 26 -0.58 -10.92 10.92
CA LEU A 26 -0.49 -9.91 11.97
C LEU A 26 0.88 -9.21 11.97
N LYS A 27 1.96 -9.98 11.75
CA LYS A 27 3.31 -9.42 11.64
C LYS A 27 3.42 -8.47 10.46
N GLN A 28 2.83 -8.82 9.30
CA GLN A 28 2.82 -7.92 8.14
C GLN A 28 2.00 -6.66 8.42
N ILE A 29 0.80 -6.77 9.00
CA ILE A 29 0.00 -5.58 9.33
C ILE A 29 0.75 -4.67 10.31
N TYR A 30 1.37 -5.23 11.36
CA TYR A 30 2.11 -4.46 12.34
C TYR A 30 3.39 -3.84 11.76
N PHE A 31 4.25 -4.64 11.15
CA PHE A 31 5.55 -4.18 10.64
C PHE A 31 5.40 -3.28 9.42
N THR A 32 4.51 -3.63 8.49
CA THR A 32 4.28 -2.84 7.27
C THR A 32 3.44 -1.60 7.55
N GLY A 33 2.41 -1.69 8.39
CA GLY A 33 1.51 -0.59 8.71
C GLY A 33 2.07 0.34 9.79
N ASN A 34 2.27 -0.16 11.02
CA ASN A 34 2.58 0.68 12.17
C ASN A 34 3.93 1.40 12.03
N GLU A 35 4.97 0.71 11.56
CA GLU A 35 6.28 1.35 11.37
C GLU A 35 6.29 2.35 10.21
N ALA A 36 5.33 2.26 9.27
CA ALA A 36 5.22 3.21 8.14
C ALA A 36 4.34 4.41 8.50
N ALA A 37 3.46 4.25 9.48
CA ALA A 37 2.44 5.23 9.81
C ALA A 37 3.04 6.60 10.12
N LEU A 38 4.06 6.68 10.98
CA LEU A 38 4.70 7.95 11.32
C LEU A 38 5.27 8.67 10.08
N LEU A 39 6.01 7.92 9.24
CA LEU A 39 6.58 8.47 8.01
C LEU A 39 5.49 8.96 7.05
N VAL A 40 4.43 8.17 6.87
CA VAL A 40 3.30 8.50 6.01
C VAL A 40 2.54 9.72 6.50
N LEU A 41 2.31 9.83 7.82
CA LEU A 41 1.66 10.99 8.43
C LEU A 41 2.50 12.26 8.23
N LEU A 42 3.81 12.19 8.47
CA LEU A 42 4.71 13.32 8.27
C LEU A 42 4.78 13.76 6.80
N VAL A 43 4.91 12.81 5.88
CA VAL A 43 4.95 13.09 4.44
C VAL A 43 3.61 13.67 3.96
N GLY A 44 2.49 13.07 4.35
CA GLY A 44 1.16 13.57 4.03
C GLY A 44 0.98 15.00 4.53
N PHE A 45 1.23 15.24 5.82
CA PHE A 45 1.10 16.55 6.46
C PHE A 45 1.94 17.63 5.77
N ALA A 46 3.23 17.34 5.51
CA ALA A 46 4.10 18.29 4.83
C ALA A 46 3.62 18.58 3.40
N LEU A 47 3.27 17.53 2.63
CA LEU A 47 2.80 17.69 1.26
C LEU A 47 1.51 18.51 1.18
N GLY A 48 0.55 18.23 2.05
CA GLY A 48 -0.70 18.97 2.09
C GLY A 48 -0.51 20.45 2.38
N GLY A 49 0.34 20.77 3.37
CA GLY A 49 0.71 22.15 3.70
C GLY A 49 1.36 22.88 2.52
N ILE A 50 2.32 22.22 1.86
CA ILE A 50 3.01 22.78 0.69
C ILE A 50 2.02 23.03 -0.46
N VAL A 51 1.15 22.07 -0.78
CA VAL A 51 0.20 22.19 -1.89
C VAL A 51 -0.78 23.33 -1.66
N VAL A 52 -1.37 23.44 -0.46
CA VAL A 52 -2.31 24.52 -0.17
C VAL A 52 -1.61 25.88 -0.14
N ALA A 53 -0.44 25.98 0.48
CA ALA A 53 0.35 27.21 0.49
C ALA A 53 0.73 27.66 -0.93
N MET A 54 1.05 26.72 -1.82
CA MET A 54 1.34 27.01 -3.23
C MET A 54 0.08 27.48 -3.98
N LEU A 55 -1.04 26.76 -3.87
CA LEU A 55 -2.30 27.11 -4.55
C LEU A 55 -2.85 28.45 -4.10
N HIS A 56 -2.83 28.71 -2.79
CA HIS A 56 -3.31 29.96 -2.22
C HIS A 56 -2.33 31.12 -2.50
N GLY A 57 -1.05 30.93 -2.18
CA GLY A 57 -0.05 31.99 -2.24
C GLY A 57 0.45 32.34 -3.64
N GLN A 58 0.60 31.36 -4.54
CA GLN A 58 1.14 31.58 -5.89
C GLN A 58 0.05 31.69 -6.95
N TYR A 59 -1.00 30.86 -6.85
CA TYR A 59 -2.07 30.81 -7.86
C TYR A 59 -3.31 31.60 -7.48
N GLY A 60 -3.32 32.28 -6.32
CA GLY A 60 -4.42 33.14 -5.87
C GLY A 60 -5.74 32.40 -5.64
N GLN A 61 -5.71 31.07 -5.52
CA GLN A 61 -6.91 30.29 -5.24
C GLN A 61 -7.42 30.60 -3.83
N SER A 62 -8.74 30.58 -3.65
CA SER A 62 -9.28 30.61 -2.29
C SER A 62 -8.80 29.38 -1.52
N GLN A 63 -8.61 29.53 -0.21
CA GLN A 63 -8.14 28.43 0.63
C GLN A 63 -9.11 27.24 0.58
N GLU A 64 -10.41 27.50 0.51
CA GLU A 64 -11.46 26.48 0.33
C GLU A 64 -11.30 25.73 -1.00
N ALA A 65 -11.03 26.44 -2.10
CA ALA A 65 -10.80 25.82 -3.40
C ALA A 65 -9.52 24.97 -3.40
N ALA A 66 -8.44 25.46 -2.78
CA ALA A 66 -7.19 24.73 -2.63
C ALA A 66 -7.36 23.43 -1.82
N LEU A 67 -8.08 23.48 -0.70
CA LEU A 67 -8.38 22.29 0.12
C LEU A 67 -9.28 21.29 -0.61
N ARG A 68 -10.31 21.76 -1.35
CA ARG A 68 -11.16 20.90 -2.19
C ARG A 68 -10.37 20.20 -3.29
N LEU A 69 -9.48 20.94 -3.96
CA LEU A 69 -8.59 20.37 -4.97
C LEU A 69 -7.67 19.31 -4.35
N LEU A 70 -7.06 19.62 -3.21
CA LEU A 70 -6.26 18.65 -2.46
C LEU A 70 -7.09 17.42 -2.05
N ALA A 71 -8.38 17.55 -1.73
CA ALA A 71 -9.22 16.42 -1.35
C ALA A 71 -9.49 15.53 -2.55
N SER A 72 -9.89 16.14 -3.67
CA SER A 72 -10.16 15.42 -4.91
C SER A 72 -8.92 14.69 -5.46
N LEU A 73 -7.78 15.38 -5.57
CA LEU A 73 -6.55 14.82 -6.14
C LEU A 73 -5.81 13.95 -5.13
N GLY A 74 -5.82 14.37 -3.86
CA GLY A 74 -5.18 13.67 -2.76
C GLY A 74 -5.74 12.28 -2.57
N PHE A 75 -7.07 12.14 -2.45
CA PHE A 75 -7.69 10.84 -2.24
C PHE A 75 -7.68 9.97 -3.50
N LYS A 76 -7.93 10.53 -4.69
CA LYS A 76 -8.03 9.72 -5.92
C LYS A 76 -6.68 9.25 -6.46
N GLU A 77 -5.63 10.04 -6.31
CA GLU A 77 -4.37 9.80 -7.02
C GLU A 77 -3.17 9.79 -6.07
N ILE A 78 -2.91 10.92 -5.40
CA ILE A 78 -1.61 11.15 -4.74
C ILE A 78 -1.40 10.21 -3.54
N SER A 79 -2.41 10.04 -2.70
CA SER A 79 -2.29 9.25 -1.47
C SER A 79 -2.11 7.75 -1.71
N PRO A 80 -2.93 7.08 -2.54
CA PRO A 80 -2.71 5.66 -2.83
C PRO A 80 -1.36 5.42 -3.54
N LEU A 81 -0.94 6.31 -4.44
CA LEU A 81 0.34 6.20 -5.14
C LEU A 81 1.53 6.32 -4.17
N LEU A 82 1.57 7.38 -3.35
CA LEU A 82 2.67 7.61 -2.41
C LEU A 82 2.75 6.54 -1.32
N ALA A 83 1.61 6.14 -0.76
CA ALA A 83 1.57 5.06 0.22
C ALA A 83 2.10 3.75 -0.37
N ALA A 84 1.76 3.43 -1.63
CA ALA A 84 2.28 2.26 -2.32
C ALA A 84 3.79 2.35 -2.60
N ILE A 85 4.32 3.52 -2.96
CA ILE A 85 5.78 3.73 -3.13
C ILE A 85 6.52 3.45 -1.82
N ILE A 86 6.03 4.00 -0.70
CA ILE A 86 6.62 3.78 0.63
C ILE A 86 6.54 2.30 1.03
N LEU A 87 5.40 1.66 0.76
CA LEU A 87 5.18 0.22 0.98
C LEU A 87 6.19 -0.63 0.21
N VAL A 88 6.45 -0.30 -1.06
CA VAL A 88 7.40 -1.03 -1.91
C VAL A 88 8.82 -0.86 -1.42
N ALA A 89 9.23 0.36 -1.10
CA ALA A 89 10.59 0.65 -0.66
C ALA A 89 10.98 -0.16 0.59
N ARG A 90 10.09 -0.26 1.59
CA ARG A 90 10.39 -0.96 2.84
C ARG A 90 9.93 -2.40 2.88
N SER A 91 8.63 -2.64 2.64
CA SER A 91 8.02 -3.94 2.92
C SER A 91 8.11 -4.93 1.78
N SER A 92 8.04 -4.49 0.51
CA SER A 92 8.27 -5.41 -0.62
C SER A 92 9.71 -5.92 -0.63
N SER A 93 10.67 -5.04 -0.34
CA SER A 93 12.07 -5.39 -0.13
C SER A 93 12.25 -6.43 1.00
N ALA A 94 11.65 -6.19 2.17
CA ALA A 94 11.73 -7.10 3.31
C ALA A 94 11.10 -8.47 3.02
N VAL A 95 9.90 -8.50 2.41
CA VAL A 95 9.22 -9.75 2.04
C VAL A 95 10.03 -10.55 1.03
N ALA A 96 10.61 -9.90 0.02
CA ALA A 96 11.46 -10.56 -0.96
C ALA A 96 12.73 -11.15 -0.32
N SER A 97 13.40 -10.41 0.56
CA SER A 97 14.58 -10.90 1.29
C SER A 97 14.25 -12.07 2.22
N GLU A 98 13.12 -12.01 2.94
CA GLU A 98 12.68 -13.09 3.83
C GLU A 98 12.42 -14.38 3.04
N LEU A 99 11.67 -14.30 1.94
CA LEU A 99 11.41 -15.46 1.08
C LEU A 99 12.67 -15.98 0.38
N ALA A 100 13.56 -15.08 -0.05
CA ALA A 100 14.86 -15.45 -0.60
C ALA A 100 15.71 -16.20 0.43
N THR A 101 15.68 -15.76 1.69
CA THR A 101 16.39 -16.43 2.80
C THR A 101 15.85 -17.83 3.01
N MET A 102 14.52 -17.99 3.08
CA MET A 102 13.87 -19.30 3.19
C MET A 102 14.21 -20.22 2.01
N GLN A 103 14.31 -19.65 0.80
CA GLN A 103 14.64 -20.40 -0.41
C GLN A 103 16.09 -20.89 -0.40
N VAL A 104 17.05 -20.02 -0.04
CA VAL A 104 18.49 -20.35 0.05
C VAL A 104 18.76 -21.41 1.13
N HIS A 105 18.09 -21.33 2.27
CA HIS A 105 18.20 -22.32 3.35
C HIS A 105 17.40 -23.61 3.11
N GLY A 106 16.70 -23.71 1.98
CA GLY A 106 15.93 -24.90 1.60
C GLY A 106 14.63 -25.10 2.40
N GLU A 107 14.21 -24.13 3.21
CA GLU A 107 12.99 -24.21 4.02
C GLU A 107 11.74 -24.37 3.14
N ILE A 108 11.69 -23.69 1.99
CA ILE A 108 10.59 -23.83 1.02
C ILE A 108 10.48 -25.27 0.49
N ARG A 109 11.63 -25.92 0.26
CA ARG A 109 11.69 -27.32 -0.20
C ARG A 109 11.26 -28.28 0.90
N SER A 110 11.61 -27.98 2.16
CA SER A 110 11.16 -28.73 3.32
C SER A 110 9.64 -28.64 3.49
N LEU A 111 9.06 -27.44 3.40
CA LEU A 111 7.60 -27.24 3.43
C LEU A 111 6.90 -28.04 2.33
N TYR A 112 7.45 -28.06 1.12
CA TYR A 112 6.91 -28.84 0.01
C TYR A 112 6.95 -30.35 0.28
N ARG A 113 8.05 -30.87 0.85
CA ARG A 113 8.17 -32.29 1.23
C ARG A 113 7.20 -32.70 2.34
N MET A 114 6.82 -31.77 3.21
CA MET A 114 5.82 -31.99 4.25
C MET A 114 4.37 -31.94 3.73
N GLY A 115 4.16 -31.70 2.43
CA GLY A 115 2.83 -31.60 1.82
C GLY A 115 2.09 -30.30 2.17
N ILE A 116 2.80 -29.26 2.63
CA ILE A 116 2.18 -27.99 3.02
C ILE A 116 2.00 -27.10 1.77
N PRO A 117 0.78 -26.60 1.50
CA PRO A 117 0.54 -25.72 0.36
C PRO A 117 1.16 -24.33 0.57
N LEU A 118 2.23 -24.03 -0.17
CA LEU A 118 2.97 -22.75 -0.08
C LEU A 118 2.09 -21.51 -0.35
N GLY A 119 1.11 -21.63 -1.26
CA GLY A 119 0.23 -20.52 -1.62
C GLY A 119 -0.57 -19.99 -0.42
N GLY A 120 -1.29 -20.87 0.27
CA GLY A 120 -2.09 -20.49 1.45
C GLY A 120 -1.25 -20.23 2.70
N TYR A 121 -0.11 -20.91 2.84
CA TYR A 121 0.72 -20.81 4.04
C TYR A 121 1.69 -19.61 4.03
N LEU A 122 2.23 -19.27 2.86
CA LEU A 122 3.32 -18.30 2.73
C LEU A 122 2.89 -17.04 1.98
N ILE A 123 2.25 -17.20 0.82
CA ILE A 123 1.95 -16.09 -0.09
C ILE A 123 0.72 -15.32 0.40
N MET A 124 -0.39 -16.02 0.63
CA MET A 124 -1.68 -15.41 0.98
C MET A 124 -1.63 -14.49 2.23
N PRO A 125 -1.06 -14.91 3.38
CA PRO A 125 -1.01 -14.02 4.54
C PRO A 125 -0.15 -12.77 4.31
N ARG A 126 0.88 -12.85 3.47
CA ARG A 126 1.72 -11.70 3.10
C ARG A 126 0.97 -10.74 2.20
N VAL A 127 0.31 -11.27 1.17
CA VAL A 127 -0.48 -10.48 0.23
C VAL A 127 -1.60 -9.74 0.95
N LEU A 128 -2.38 -10.44 1.77
CA LEU A 128 -3.46 -9.81 2.54
C LEU A 128 -2.93 -8.78 3.54
N GLY A 129 -1.86 -9.11 4.27
CA GLY A 129 -1.29 -8.19 5.26
C GLY A 129 -0.78 -6.90 4.64
N MET A 130 -0.04 -7.00 3.53
CA MET A 130 0.45 -5.83 2.79
C MET A 130 -0.68 -5.04 2.13
N THR A 131 -1.73 -5.72 1.66
CA THR A 131 -2.91 -5.06 1.07
C THR A 131 -3.64 -4.21 2.10
N VAL A 132 -3.96 -4.79 3.26
CA VAL A 132 -4.63 -4.08 4.36
C VAL A 132 -3.77 -2.93 4.86
N ALA A 133 -2.45 -3.14 5.01
CA ALA A 133 -1.54 -2.08 5.40
C ALA A 133 -1.50 -0.95 4.37
N CYS A 134 -1.46 -1.25 3.06
CA CYS A 134 -1.45 -0.25 2.01
C CYS A 134 -2.73 0.60 2.00
N VAL A 135 -3.90 -0.02 2.16
CA VAL A 135 -5.20 0.68 2.28
C VAL A 135 -5.18 1.63 3.49
N GLY A 136 -4.77 1.14 4.66
CA GLY A 136 -4.68 1.95 5.87
C GLY A 136 -3.72 3.12 5.72
N LEU A 137 -2.52 2.88 5.19
CA LEU A 137 -1.51 3.92 4.97
C LEU A 137 -2.00 4.97 3.97
N SER A 138 -2.66 4.57 2.89
CA SER A 138 -3.20 5.51 1.89
C SER A 138 -4.24 6.43 2.50
N PHE A 139 -5.13 5.88 3.33
CA PHE A 139 -6.12 6.66 4.06
C PHE A 139 -5.47 7.62 5.06
N TYR A 140 -4.51 7.15 5.87
CA TYR A 140 -3.79 8.01 6.81
C TYR A 140 -3.00 9.13 6.11
N LEU A 141 -2.39 8.84 4.95
CA LEU A 141 -1.70 9.85 4.16
C LEU A 141 -2.67 10.94 3.70
N ALA A 142 -3.82 10.56 3.16
CA ALA A 142 -4.82 11.48 2.64
C ALA A 142 -5.39 12.40 3.74
N VAL A 143 -5.69 11.82 4.92
CA VAL A 143 -6.16 12.58 6.08
C VAL A 143 -5.06 13.51 6.60
N ALA A 144 -3.83 13.02 6.75
CA ALA A 144 -2.72 13.86 7.19
C ALA A 144 -2.43 15.00 6.22
N ALA A 145 -2.53 14.76 4.91
CA ALA A 145 -2.43 15.81 3.91
C ALA A 145 -3.50 16.89 4.09
N GLN A 146 -4.75 16.51 4.36
CA GLN A 146 -5.76 17.53 4.61
C GLN A 146 -5.54 18.32 5.90
N LEU A 147 -5.11 17.65 6.96
CA LEU A 147 -4.75 18.34 8.20
C LEU A 147 -3.57 19.30 7.99
N GLY A 148 -2.55 18.89 7.25
CA GLY A 148 -1.42 19.73 6.91
C GLY A 148 -1.80 20.92 6.04
N GLY A 149 -2.66 20.71 5.05
CA GLY A 149 -3.19 21.78 4.20
C GLY A 149 -4.00 22.81 4.98
N ALA A 150 -4.87 22.36 5.89
CA ALA A 150 -5.70 23.24 6.71
C ALA A 150 -4.84 24.05 7.70
N LEU A 151 -3.89 23.40 8.38
CA LEU A 151 -3.10 24.03 9.45
C LEU A 151 -1.96 24.91 8.94
N LEU A 152 -1.29 24.52 7.85
CA LEU A 152 -0.10 25.22 7.34
C LEU A 152 -0.39 26.13 6.13
N GLY A 153 -1.55 25.96 5.47
CA GLY A 153 -1.84 26.59 4.18
C GLY A 153 -2.04 28.10 4.22
N ALA A 154 -2.61 28.66 5.31
CA ALA A 154 -2.66 30.11 5.60
C ALA A 154 -3.43 30.39 6.91
N GLY A 155 -2.96 31.39 7.67
CA GLY A 155 -3.59 32.09 8.81
C GLY A 155 -4.98 31.64 9.28
N ALA A 156 -4.99 30.55 10.05
CA ALA A 156 -6.02 30.01 10.95
C ALA A 156 -7.38 30.74 11.06
N ASP A 157 -8.42 30.13 10.45
CA ASP A 157 -9.66 29.85 11.18
C ASP A 157 -10.00 28.35 11.03
N VAL A 158 -9.32 27.55 11.86
CA VAL A 158 -9.34 26.08 11.84
C VAL A 158 -10.77 25.54 12.04
N THR A 159 -11.62 26.29 12.75
CA THR A 159 -12.99 25.90 13.09
C THR A 159 -13.89 25.80 11.85
N TYR A 160 -13.78 26.76 10.92
CA TYR A 160 -14.56 26.77 9.68
C TYR A 160 -14.15 25.61 8.76
N GLN A 161 -12.84 25.34 8.66
CA GLN A 161 -12.31 24.35 7.73
C GLN A 161 -12.62 22.90 8.13
N VAL A 162 -12.64 22.60 9.44
CA VAL A 162 -13.01 21.26 9.92
C VAL A 162 -14.51 21.01 9.71
N SER A 163 -15.36 22.03 9.82
CA SER A 163 -16.81 21.90 9.56
C SER A 163 -17.16 21.68 8.08
N GLU A 164 -16.31 22.18 7.17
CA GLU A 164 -16.50 22.00 5.73
C GLU A 164 -15.80 20.74 5.18
N LEU A 165 -14.96 20.05 5.97
CA LEU A 165 -14.26 18.84 5.56
C LEU A 165 -15.23 17.73 5.08
N ASP A 166 -16.37 17.57 5.75
CA ASP A 166 -17.43 16.63 5.38
C ASP A 166 -18.07 16.96 4.02
N ARG A 167 -18.05 18.23 3.61
CA ARG A 167 -18.53 18.65 2.28
C ARG A 167 -17.47 18.46 1.19
N MET A 168 -16.19 18.43 1.56
CA MET A 168 -15.09 18.24 0.61
C MET A 168 -14.83 16.76 0.29
N LEU A 169 -15.13 15.87 1.24
CA LEU A 169 -14.93 14.43 1.13
C LEU A 169 -16.18 13.73 0.62
N THR A 170 -16.09 13.14 -0.57
CA THR A 170 -17.17 12.27 -1.07
C THR A 170 -16.86 10.81 -0.78
N LEU A 171 -17.90 10.02 -0.51
CA LEU A 171 -17.76 8.56 -0.32
C LEU A 171 -17.07 7.91 -1.53
N GLU A 172 -17.34 8.40 -2.74
CA GLU A 172 -16.69 7.96 -3.98
C GLU A 172 -15.16 8.14 -3.94
N GLN A 173 -14.65 9.29 -3.47
CA GLN A 173 -13.22 9.53 -3.35
C GLN A 173 -12.55 8.54 -2.39
N VAL A 174 -13.18 8.29 -1.24
CA VAL A 174 -12.67 7.35 -0.24
C VAL A 174 -12.66 5.92 -0.78
N LEU A 175 -13.76 5.48 -1.40
CA LEU A 175 -13.84 4.15 -2.00
C LEU A 175 -12.83 3.96 -3.14
N THR A 176 -12.64 4.98 -3.98
CA THR A 176 -11.63 4.95 -5.05
C THR A 176 -10.22 4.85 -4.48
N CYS A 177 -9.91 5.62 -3.44
CA CYS A 177 -8.63 5.56 -2.72
C CYS A 177 -8.36 4.14 -2.19
N MET A 178 -9.34 3.57 -1.47
CA MET A 178 -9.22 2.23 -0.89
C MET A 178 -9.08 1.15 -1.97
N ALA A 179 -9.83 1.24 -3.07
CA ALA A 179 -9.76 0.28 -4.17
C ALA A 179 -8.40 0.31 -4.87
N LYS A 180 -7.89 1.51 -5.22
CA LYS A 180 -6.55 1.66 -5.83
C LYS A 180 -5.45 1.17 -4.89
N ALA A 181 -5.50 1.58 -3.62
CA ALA A 181 -4.53 1.13 -2.61
C ALA A 181 -4.54 -0.38 -2.42
N ALA A 182 -5.72 -1.01 -2.44
CA ALA A 182 -5.83 -2.46 -2.36
C ALA A 182 -5.19 -3.15 -3.57
N LEU A 183 -5.42 -2.63 -4.78
CA LEU A 183 -4.79 -3.16 -5.99
C LEU A 183 -3.26 -3.02 -5.97
N PHE A 184 -2.75 -1.87 -5.54
CA PHE A 184 -1.31 -1.66 -5.41
C PHE A 184 -0.68 -2.58 -4.36
N GLY A 185 -1.30 -2.71 -3.19
CA GLY A 185 -0.86 -3.62 -2.14
C GLY A 185 -0.86 -5.08 -2.59
N MET A 186 -1.90 -5.52 -3.29
CA MET A 186 -1.98 -6.88 -3.86
C MET A 186 -0.92 -7.12 -4.93
N GLY A 187 -0.80 -6.23 -5.91
CA GLY A 187 0.13 -6.38 -7.03
C GLY A 187 1.60 -6.40 -6.58
N THR A 188 1.97 -5.46 -5.71
CA THR A 188 3.35 -5.33 -5.21
C THR A 188 3.77 -6.49 -4.33
N SER A 189 2.87 -6.95 -3.44
CA SER A 189 3.14 -8.09 -2.56
C SER A 189 3.24 -9.41 -3.33
N LEU A 190 2.42 -9.63 -4.36
CA LEU A 190 2.54 -10.78 -5.26
C LEU A 190 3.87 -10.78 -6.01
N LEU A 191 4.29 -9.61 -6.52
CA LEU A 191 5.58 -9.46 -7.20
C LEU A 191 6.76 -9.71 -6.24
N ALA A 192 6.70 -9.19 -5.01
CA ALA A 192 7.70 -9.45 -3.99
C ALA A 192 7.80 -10.95 -3.67
N CYS A 193 6.67 -11.62 -3.51
CA CYS A 193 6.62 -13.07 -3.28
C CYS A 193 7.21 -13.85 -4.46
N HIS A 194 6.85 -13.46 -5.68
CA HIS A 194 7.34 -14.09 -6.89
C HIS A 194 8.85 -13.95 -7.06
N VAL A 195 9.40 -12.76 -6.79
CA VAL A 195 10.84 -12.51 -6.88
C VAL A 195 11.61 -13.28 -5.80
N GLY A 196 11.13 -13.27 -4.55
CA GLY A 196 11.79 -13.96 -3.43
C GLY A 196 11.82 -15.48 -3.59
N LEU A 197 10.75 -16.09 -4.10
CA LEU A 197 10.66 -17.55 -4.30
C LEU A 197 11.49 -18.06 -5.49
N ARG A 198 11.92 -17.18 -6.40
CA ARG A 198 12.67 -17.54 -7.63
C ARG A 198 14.17 -17.18 -7.56
N VAL A 199 14.68 -16.98 -6.35
CA VAL A 199 16.10 -16.71 -6.10
C VAL A 199 16.96 -17.96 -6.32
N GLY A 200 18.20 -17.73 -6.77
CA GLY A 200 19.23 -18.76 -6.91
C GLY A 200 19.70 -19.31 -5.55
N PRO A 201 20.58 -20.33 -5.55
CA PRO A 201 20.97 -21.03 -4.32
C PRO A 201 21.99 -20.25 -3.47
N TYR A 202 22.49 -19.10 -3.92
CA TYR A 202 23.57 -18.38 -3.25
C TYR A 202 23.05 -17.28 -2.34
N VAL A 203 23.66 -17.12 -1.16
CA VAL A 203 23.34 -16.05 -0.20
C VAL A 203 23.49 -14.66 -0.84
N THR A 204 24.39 -14.50 -1.80
CA THR A 204 24.61 -13.26 -2.57
C THR A 204 23.41 -12.86 -3.45
N ASP A 205 22.44 -13.75 -3.66
CA ASP A 205 21.23 -13.46 -4.42
C ASP A 205 20.10 -12.85 -3.58
N ILE A 206 20.20 -12.89 -2.25
CA ILE A 206 19.21 -12.29 -1.33
C ILE A 206 19.07 -10.78 -1.55
N PRO A 207 20.14 -9.96 -1.46
CA PRO A 207 20.01 -8.52 -1.72
C PRO A 207 19.56 -8.22 -3.16
N LYS A 208 19.97 -9.03 -4.15
CA LYS A 208 19.50 -8.89 -5.54
C LYS A 208 17.99 -9.11 -5.66
N ALA A 209 17.42 -10.00 -4.85
CA ALA A 209 15.99 -10.24 -4.80
C ALA A 209 15.24 -9.01 -4.29
N SER A 210 15.71 -8.41 -3.20
CA SER A 210 15.16 -7.18 -2.65
C SER A 210 15.16 -6.05 -3.67
N SER A 211 16.31 -5.76 -4.32
CA SER A 211 16.38 -4.70 -5.32
C SER A 211 15.45 -4.97 -6.51
N ARG A 212 15.39 -6.21 -7.01
CA ARG A 212 14.47 -6.58 -8.10
C ARG A 212 13.00 -6.45 -7.69
N ALA A 213 12.66 -6.77 -6.45
CA ALA A 213 11.31 -6.61 -5.94
C ALA A 213 10.90 -5.13 -5.86
N VAL A 214 11.80 -4.24 -5.44
CA VAL A 214 11.55 -2.79 -5.41
C VAL A 214 11.34 -2.25 -6.82
N VAL A 215 12.25 -2.54 -7.75
CA VAL A 215 12.15 -2.04 -9.13
C VAL A 215 10.86 -2.55 -9.79
N ARG A 216 10.58 -3.86 -9.72
CA ARG A 216 9.36 -4.43 -10.31
C ARG A 216 8.10 -3.94 -9.62
N GLY A 217 8.12 -3.75 -8.31
CA GLY A 217 7.00 -3.22 -7.54
C GLY A 217 6.67 -1.79 -7.95
N LEU A 218 7.68 -0.91 -8.04
CA LEU A 218 7.49 0.48 -8.49
C LEU A 218 6.98 0.53 -9.94
N SER A 219 7.59 -0.23 -10.86
CA SER A 219 7.12 -0.31 -12.24
C SER A 219 5.65 -0.77 -12.31
N ALA A 220 5.27 -1.77 -11.51
CA ALA A 220 3.90 -2.26 -11.48
C ALA A 220 2.91 -1.24 -10.94
N ILE A 221 3.26 -0.49 -9.88
CA ILE A 221 2.40 0.58 -9.36
C ILE A 221 2.12 1.61 -10.46
N PHE A 222 3.15 2.13 -11.15
CA PHE A 222 2.95 3.13 -12.18
C PHE A 222 2.09 2.62 -13.35
N VAL A 223 2.28 1.37 -13.77
CA VAL A 223 1.45 0.77 -14.81
C VAL A 223 0.00 0.60 -14.33
N LEU A 224 -0.20 0.09 -13.13
CA LEU A 224 -1.54 -0.08 -12.56
C LEU A 224 -2.26 1.26 -12.36
N ASP A 225 -1.54 2.28 -11.92
CA ASP A 225 -2.09 3.63 -11.73
C ASP A 225 -2.50 4.25 -13.06
N PHE A 226 -1.64 4.17 -14.08
CA PHE A 226 -1.96 4.62 -15.43
C PHE A 226 -3.18 3.89 -16.00
N MET A 227 -3.24 2.57 -15.87
CA MET A 227 -4.40 1.78 -16.34
C MET A 227 -5.68 2.15 -15.60
N TRP A 228 -5.62 2.38 -14.29
CA TRP A 228 -6.79 2.80 -13.52
C TRP A 228 -7.25 4.19 -13.93
N SER A 229 -6.30 5.13 -14.10
CA SER A 229 -6.59 6.50 -14.53
C SER A 229 -7.31 6.53 -15.88
N LEU A 230 -6.84 5.73 -16.86
CA LEU A 230 -7.50 5.58 -18.16
C LEU A 230 -8.90 4.96 -18.10
N TRP A 231 -9.16 4.09 -17.12
CA TRP A 231 -10.47 3.46 -16.97
C TRP A 231 -11.50 4.41 -16.33
N LEU A 232 -11.03 5.34 -15.50
CA LEU A 232 -11.88 6.31 -14.80
C LEU A 232 -12.13 7.60 -15.61
N SER A 233 -11.31 7.88 -16.63
CA SER A 233 -11.41 9.02 -17.57
C SER A 233 -12.40 8.77 -18.70
#